data_AF-A0A7C4R4T5-F1
#
_entry.id   AF-A0A7C4R4T5-F1
#
_cell.length_a   1.000
_cell.length_b   1.000
_cell.length_c   1.000
_cell.angle_alpha   90.00
_cell.angle_beta   90.00
_cell.angle_gamma   90.00
#
_symmetry.space_group_name_H-M   'P 1'
#
loop_
_entity.id
_entity.type
_entity.pdbx_description
1 polymer ?
#
loop_
_entity_poly.entity_id
_entity_poly.type
_entity_poly.pdbx_seq_one_letter_code
_entity_poly.pdbx_strand_id
1 'polypeptide(L)'
;MKYLIKKSYLKMIENSLETKMFRSFYVKIDGKEKDIMEKGKRSCANFVSSILYLFKLIKSNHATVKSTFEDAVSCGWELTNKPEKGDLVFWEELKGTAHVGFYWNGKEAISNSPEKGFPIKHSLDYEGKRKITHILHFDFDKLNKN
;
A
#
# COMPACT_ATOMS: atom_id res chain seq x y z
N MET A 1 -14.40 26.05 1.61
CA MET A 1 -14.34 24.82 0.78
C MET A 1 -14.01 23.65 1.69
N LYS A 2 -14.73 22.52 1.59
CA LYS A 2 -14.48 21.31 2.40
C LYS A 2 -13.81 20.24 1.53
N TYR A 3 -12.65 19.74 1.95
CA TYR A 3 -11.96 18.66 1.24
C TYR A 3 -12.61 17.30 1.57
N LEU A 4 -12.85 16.47 0.54
CA LEU A 4 -13.38 15.11 0.70
C LEU A 4 -12.23 14.09 0.71
N ILE A 5 -11.44 14.08 1.80
CA ILE A 5 -10.17 13.33 1.88
C ILE A 5 -10.35 11.83 1.55
N LYS A 6 -11.27 11.12 2.23
CA LYS A 6 -11.52 9.68 1.97
C LYS A 6 -11.88 9.43 0.50
N LYS A 7 -12.73 10.28 -0.11
CA LYS A 7 -13.14 10.13 -1.51
C LYS A 7 -11.96 10.32 -2.46
N SER A 8 -11.14 11.34 -2.25
CA SER A 8 -9.94 11.61 -3.04
C SER A 8 -8.90 10.49 -2.90
N TYR A 9 -8.70 9.98 -1.68
CA TYR A 9 -7.82 8.85 -1.38
C TYR A 9 -8.22 7.59 -2.15
N LEU A 10 -9.49 7.19 -2.04
CA LEU A 10 -10.01 6.02 -2.75
C LEU A 10 -9.91 6.18 -4.27
N LYS A 11 -10.16 7.39 -4.77
CA LYS A 11 -10.06 7.65 -6.21
C LYS A 11 -8.61 7.62 -6.70
N MET A 12 -7.65 8.07 -5.88
CA MET A 12 -6.23 7.97 -6.21
C MET A 12 -5.76 6.50 -6.28
N ILE A 13 -6.21 5.65 -5.35
CA ILE A 13 -5.93 4.21 -5.41
C ILE A 13 -6.50 3.61 -6.70
N GLU A 14 -7.75 3.92 -7.06
CA GLU A 14 -8.35 3.43 -8.30
C GLU A 14 -7.60 3.88 -9.55
N ASN A 15 -7.26 5.17 -9.62
CA ASN A 15 -6.53 5.75 -10.75
C ASN A 15 -5.07 5.28 -10.82
N SER A 16 -4.55 4.64 -9.77
CA SER A 16 -3.21 4.08 -9.75
C SER A 16 -3.08 2.77 -10.53
N LEU A 17 -4.19 2.13 -10.89
CA LEU A 17 -4.16 0.91 -11.68
C LEU A 17 -3.38 1.12 -12.98
N GLU A 18 -2.48 0.18 -13.28
CA GLU A 18 -1.63 0.16 -14.47
C GLU A 18 -0.60 1.29 -14.60
N THR A 19 -0.51 2.19 -13.61
CA THR A 19 0.50 3.25 -13.62
C THR A 19 1.90 2.72 -13.35
N LYS A 20 2.90 3.30 -14.03
CA LYS A 20 4.31 2.98 -13.84
C LYS A 20 5.02 3.90 -12.84
N MET A 21 4.28 4.81 -12.20
CA MET A 21 4.85 5.83 -11.30
C MET A 21 5.62 5.25 -10.11
N PHE A 22 5.22 4.08 -9.61
CA PHE A 22 5.81 3.46 -8.42
C PHE A 22 6.89 2.43 -8.73
N ARG A 23 7.20 2.26 -10.02
CA ARG A 23 8.02 1.16 -10.56
C ARG A 23 9.51 1.28 -10.21
N SER A 24 9.99 2.48 -9.86
CA SER A 24 11.40 2.75 -9.64
C SER A 24 11.62 3.65 -8.42
N PHE A 25 12.67 3.35 -7.67
CA PHE A 25 13.16 4.15 -6.55
C PHE A 25 14.68 3.99 -6.49
N TYR A 26 15.40 5.05 -6.84
CA TYR A 26 16.86 5.03 -6.94
C TYR A 26 17.49 5.44 -5.63
N VAL A 27 18.47 4.66 -5.18
CA VAL A 27 19.31 4.95 -4.01
C VAL A 27 20.77 4.76 -4.36
N LYS A 28 21.65 5.38 -3.57
CA LYS A 28 23.10 5.19 -3.68
C LYS A 28 23.57 4.24 -2.58
N ILE A 29 24.09 3.08 -2.97
CA ILE A 29 24.66 2.07 -2.05
C ILE A 29 26.11 1.84 -2.47
N ASP A 30 27.05 2.03 -1.54
CA ASP A 30 28.49 1.92 -1.79
C ASP A 30 28.97 2.73 -3.00
N GLY A 31 28.43 3.94 -3.14
CA GLY A 31 28.78 4.84 -4.24
C GLY A 31 28.08 4.56 -5.57
N LYS A 32 27.33 3.46 -5.70
CA LYS A 32 26.64 3.06 -6.94
C LYS A 32 25.14 3.36 -6.87
N GLU A 33 24.60 3.91 -7.94
CA GLU A 33 23.15 4.09 -8.10
C GLU A 33 22.48 2.75 -8.39
N LYS A 34 21.36 2.49 -7.72
CA LYS A 34 20.58 1.26 -7.87
C LYS A 34 19.09 1.56 -7.78
N ASP A 35 18.32 1.07 -8.74
CA ASP A 35 16.86 0.97 -8.61
C ASP A 35 16.52 -0.21 -7.71
N ILE A 36 16.13 0.08 -6.46
CA ILE A 36 15.80 -0.97 -5.47
C ILE A 36 14.40 -1.58 -5.70
N MET A 37 13.59 -1.00 -6.57
CA MET A 37 12.29 -1.54 -6.93
C MET A 37 12.37 -2.61 -8.02
N GLU A 38 13.54 -2.77 -8.66
CA GLU A 38 13.80 -3.76 -9.72
C GLU A 38 12.75 -3.71 -10.84
N LYS A 39 12.54 -2.53 -11.43
CA LYS A 39 11.52 -2.33 -12.49
C LYS A 39 10.11 -2.77 -12.04
N GLY A 40 9.74 -2.52 -10.80
CA GLY A 40 8.40 -2.76 -10.26
C GLY A 40 8.24 -4.09 -9.51
N LYS A 41 9.23 -4.98 -9.56
CA LYS A 41 9.14 -6.29 -8.91
C LYS A 41 8.99 -6.18 -7.39
N ARG A 42 9.56 -5.14 -6.78
CA ARG A 42 9.59 -4.90 -5.33
C ARG A 42 8.82 -3.65 -4.90
N SER A 43 7.88 -3.19 -5.72
CA SER A 43 7.22 -1.89 -5.55
C SER A 43 6.01 -1.86 -4.63
N CYS A 44 5.58 -2.98 -4.02
CA CYS A 44 4.33 -2.99 -3.24
C CYS A 44 4.32 -2.01 -2.07
N ALA A 45 5.39 -1.99 -1.27
CA ALA A 45 5.54 -1.03 -0.18
C ALA A 45 5.59 0.40 -0.71
N ASN A 46 6.48 0.68 -1.69
CA ASN A 46 6.64 2.01 -2.27
C ASN A 46 5.34 2.56 -2.87
N PHE A 47 4.54 1.71 -3.53
CA PHE A 47 3.22 2.06 -4.03
C PHE A 47 2.28 2.49 -2.91
N VAL A 48 2.09 1.62 -1.91
CA VAL A 48 1.16 1.86 -0.81
C VAL A 48 1.58 3.09 -0.01
N SER A 49 2.84 3.14 0.43
CA SER A 49 3.32 4.26 1.25
C SER A 49 3.36 5.57 0.49
N SER A 50 3.58 5.59 -0.83
CA SER A 50 3.53 6.83 -1.61
C SER A 50 2.14 7.45 -1.57
N ILE A 51 1.09 6.65 -1.76
CA ILE A 51 -0.29 7.15 -1.67
C ILE A 51 -0.59 7.62 -0.25
N LEU A 52 -0.29 6.81 0.76
CA LEU A 52 -0.54 7.17 2.15
C LEU A 52 0.15 8.47 2.56
N TYR A 53 1.40 8.65 2.12
CA TYR A 53 2.20 9.83 2.40
C TYR A 53 1.60 11.09 1.78
N LEU A 54 1.09 11.02 0.54
CA LEU A 54 0.41 12.15 -0.12
C LEU A 54 -0.82 12.64 0.65
N PHE A 55 -1.49 11.75 1.38
CA PHE A 55 -2.63 12.07 2.24
C PHE A 55 -2.26 12.32 3.70
N LYS A 56 -0.96 12.36 4.03
CA LYS A 56 -0.44 12.51 5.41
C LYS A 56 -0.99 11.45 6.38
N LEU A 57 -1.22 10.24 5.88
CA LEU A 57 -1.70 9.08 6.66
C LEU A 57 -0.56 8.26 7.25
N ILE A 58 0.68 8.57 6.88
CA ILE A 58 1.95 8.05 7.41
C ILE A 58 2.99 9.19 7.43
N LYS A 59 4.11 9.02 8.14
CA LYS A 59 5.16 10.06 8.27
C LYS A 59 6.10 10.15 7.08
N SER A 60 6.39 9.04 6.42
CA SER A 60 7.34 9.01 5.30
C SER A 60 7.01 7.95 4.26
N ASN A 61 7.53 8.09 3.04
CA ASN A 61 7.48 7.02 2.05
C ASN A 61 8.44 5.88 2.42
N HIS A 62 8.06 4.63 2.12
CA HIS A 62 8.75 3.42 2.56
C HIS A 62 9.02 2.45 1.40
N ALA A 63 10.19 1.82 1.42
CA ALA A 63 10.54 0.79 0.45
C ALA A 63 10.25 -0.65 0.94
N THR A 64 9.87 -0.82 2.22
CA THR A 64 9.66 -2.14 2.82
C THR A 64 8.29 -2.27 3.48
N VAL A 65 7.71 -3.47 3.43
CA VAL A 65 6.40 -3.75 4.03
C VAL A 65 6.41 -3.52 5.54
N LYS A 66 7.51 -3.92 6.20
CA LYS A 66 7.69 -3.75 7.64
C LYS A 66 7.63 -2.28 8.05
N SER A 67 8.42 -1.42 7.41
CA SER A 67 8.44 0.00 7.75
C SER A 67 7.12 0.70 7.41
N THR A 68 6.42 0.28 6.34
CA THR A 68 5.05 0.74 6.05
C THR A 68 4.07 0.38 7.17
N PHE A 69 4.12 -0.85 7.68
CA PHE A 69 3.26 -1.30 8.78
C PHE A 69 3.51 -0.50 10.06
N GLU A 70 4.78 -0.40 10.49
CA GLU A 70 5.18 0.28 11.72
C GLU A 70 4.79 1.77 11.69
N ASP A 71 5.03 2.45 10.57
CA ASP A 71 4.67 3.86 10.42
C ASP A 71 3.16 4.07 10.39
N ALA A 72 2.41 3.23 9.67
CA ALA A 72 0.95 3.26 9.66
C ALA A 72 0.36 3.11 11.06
N VAL A 73 0.78 2.10 11.83
CA VAL A 73 0.33 1.93 13.22
C VAL A 73 0.67 3.17 14.06
N SER A 74 1.88 3.72 13.89
CA SER A 74 2.30 4.94 14.61
C SER A 74 1.52 6.20 14.22
N CYS A 75 0.81 6.17 13.08
CA CYS A 75 -0.03 7.24 12.55
C CYS A 75 -1.53 7.02 12.81
N GLY A 76 -1.89 6.05 13.65
CA GLY A 76 -3.27 5.85 14.08
C GLY A 76 -4.08 4.90 13.20
N TRP A 77 -3.40 4.11 12.36
CA TRP A 77 -3.99 2.93 11.77
C TRP A 77 -4.12 1.81 12.82
N GLU A 78 -5.27 1.15 12.86
CA GLU A 78 -5.61 0.17 13.89
C GLU A 78 -5.94 -1.19 13.27
N LEU A 79 -5.60 -2.29 13.95
CA LEU A 79 -5.98 -3.64 13.49
C LEU A 79 -7.51 -3.79 13.42
N THR A 80 -8.01 -4.38 12.34
CA THR A 80 -9.45 -4.61 12.15
C THR A 80 -9.76 -6.02 11.65
N ASN A 81 -10.93 -6.53 12.05
CA ASN A 81 -11.57 -7.71 11.47
C ASN A 81 -12.77 -7.34 10.59
N LYS A 82 -13.08 -6.04 10.46
CA LYS A 82 -14.17 -5.49 9.66
C LYS A 82 -13.57 -4.54 8.62
N PRO A 83 -12.97 -5.09 7.55
CA PRO A 83 -12.26 -4.29 6.57
C PRO A 83 -13.20 -3.37 5.79
N GLU A 84 -12.77 -2.12 5.62
CA GLU A 84 -13.39 -1.14 4.74
C GLU A 84 -12.56 -0.91 3.48
N LYS A 85 -13.24 -0.49 2.42
CA LYS A 85 -12.59 -0.10 1.17
C LYS A 85 -11.50 0.96 1.44
N GLY A 86 -10.28 0.68 1.00
CA GLY A 86 -9.10 1.52 1.21
C GLY A 86 -8.25 1.14 2.41
N ASP A 87 -8.65 0.17 3.23
CA ASP A 87 -7.85 -0.36 4.34
C ASP A 87 -6.57 -1.03 3.82
N LEU A 88 -5.54 -1.11 4.66
CA LEU A 88 -4.29 -1.78 4.30
C LEU A 88 -4.41 -3.27 4.56
N VAL A 89 -4.09 -4.08 3.56
CA VAL A 89 -4.02 -5.54 3.68
C VAL A 89 -2.58 -5.97 3.60
N PHE A 90 -2.16 -6.76 4.58
CA PHE A 90 -0.83 -7.36 4.65
C PHE A 90 -0.95 -8.86 4.47
N TRP A 91 -0.16 -9.40 3.54
CA TRP A 91 -0.12 -10.84 3.30
C TRP A 91 1.17 -11.46 3.81
N GLU A 92 1.11 -12.76 4.09
CA GLU A 92 2.26 -13.54 4.55
C GLU A 92 3.44 -13.46 3.60
N GLU A 93 4.63 -13.70 4.13
CA GLU A 93 5.83 -13.79 3.32
C GLU A 93 5.87 -15.10 2.53
N LEU A 94 5.95 -15.00 1.21
CA LEU A 94 6.19 -16.16 0.35
C LEU A 94 7.53 -16.00 -0.34
N LYS A 95 8.40 -17.01 -0.22
CA LYS A 95 9.73 -17.06 -0.85
C LYS A 95 10.56 -15.78 -0.59
N GLY A 96 10.57 -15.28 0.64
CA GLY A 96 11.37 -14.10 0.99
C GLY A 96 10.70 -12.75 0.73
N THR A 97 9.44 -12.72 0.29
CA THR A 97 8.75 -11.48 -0.14
C THR A 97 7.41 -11.31 0.57
N ALA A 98 7.37 -10.45 1.60
CA ALA A 98 6.14 -9.94 2.19
C ALA A 98 5.41 -9.03 1.19
N HIS A 99 4.11 -8.79 1.39
CA HIS A 99 3.33 -7.99 0.45
C HIS A 99 2.25 -7.16 1.14
N VAL A 100 1.92 -6.04 0.52
CA VAL A 100 0.97 -5.06 1.03
C VAL A 100 0.18 -4.42 -0.11
N GLY A 101 -1.06 -4.04 0.18
CA GLY A 101 -1.98 -3.44 -0.77
C GLY A 101 -3.18 -2.83 -0.07
N PHE A 102 -4.17 -2.42 -0.86
CA PHE A 102 -5.41 -1.84 -0.38
C PHE A 102 -6.56 -2.84 -0.53
N TYR A 103 -7.32 -3.06 0.54
CA TYR A 103 -8.59 -3.76 0.48
C TYR A 103 -9.56 -2.99 -0.41
N TRP A 104 -10.24 -3.68 -1.33
CA TRP A 104 -11.20 -3.02 -2.22
C TRP A 104 -12.64 -3.41 -1.91
N ASN A 105 -12.87 -4.70 -1.66
CA ASN A 105 -14.12 -5.28 -1.18
C ASN A 105 -13.87 -6.72 -0.71
N GLY A 106 -14.91 -7.43 -0.30
CA GLY A 106 -14.80 -8.79 0.27
C GLY A 106 -14.20 -9.87 -0.65
N LYS A 107 -13.91 -9.53 -1.93
CA LYS A 107 -13.30 -10.44 -2.90
C LYS A 107 -12.02 -9.89 -3.53
N GLU A 108 -11.77 -8.58 -3.46
CA GLU A 108 -10.76 -7.91 -4.26
C GLU A 108 -9.84 -7.02 -3.42
N ALA A 109 -8.58 -6.92 -3.86
CA ALA A 109 -7.60 -5.97 -3.39
C ALA A 109 -6.88 -5.29 -4.57
N ILE A 110 -6.27 -4.14 -4.30
CA ILE A 110 -5.39 -3.43 -5.24
C ILE A 110 -3.98 -3.43 -4.67
N SER A 111 -3.02 -3.99 -5.41
CA SER A 111 -1.62 -4.03 -5.01
C SER A 111 -0.70 -4.09 -6.22
N ASN A 112 0.59 -3.82 -6.02
CA ASN A 112 1.57 -3.94 -7.09
C ASN A 112 1.77 -5.39 -7.51
N SER A 113 1.70 -5.69 -8.81
CA SER A 113 2.07 -6.99 -9.35
C SER A 113 3.57 -7.07 -9.63
N PRO A 114 4.31 -8.02 -9.04
CA PRO A 114 5.72 -8.21 -9.38
C PRO A 114 5.96 -8.60 -10.84
N GLU A 115 5.02 -9.33 -11.44
CA GLU A 115 5.10 -9.79 -12.84
C GLU A 115 4.88 -8.63 -13.82
N LYS A 116 3.88 -7.79 -13.55
CA LYS A 116 3.54 -6.66 -14.43
C LYS A 116 4.39 -5.40 -14.14
N GLY A 117 4.86 -5.25 -12.90
CA GLY A 117 5.63 -4.11 -12.43
C GLY A 117 4.80 -2.84 -12.21
N PHE A 118 3.50 -2.98 -11.94
CA PHE A 118 2.57 -1.89 -11.65
C PHE A 118 1.36 -2.36 -10.81
N PRO A 119 0.58 -1.44 -10.20
CA PRO A 119 -0.63 -1.79 -9.45
C PRO A 119 -1.70 -2.44 -10.32
N ILE A 120 -2.28 -3.53 -9.82
CA ILE A 120 -3.41 -4.24 -10.43
C ILE A 120 -4.49 -4.49 -9.39
N LYS A 121 -5.71 -4.75 -9.86
CA LYS A 121 -6.77 -5.33 -9.04
C LYS A 121 -6.70 -6.86 -9.17
N HIS A 122 -6.82 -7.57 -8.06
CA HIS A 122 -6.75 -9.03 -8.00
C HIS A 122 -7.61 -9.58 -6.84
N SER A 123 -7.77 -10.90 -6.78
CA SER A 123 -8.47 -11.56 -5.67
C SER A 123 -7.78 -11.29 -4.32
N LEU A 124 -8.58 -11.05 -3.30
CA LEU A 124 -8.13 -10.65 -1.96
C LEU A 124 -7.18 -11.68 -1.32
N ASP A 125 -7.42 -12.98 -1.56
CA ASP A 125 -6.66 -14.11 -1.01
C ASP A 125 -5.75 -14.79 -2.04
N TYR A 126 -5.57 -14.16 -3.22
CA TYR A 126 -4.85 -14.75 -4.34
C TYR A 126 -5.43 -16.10 -4.78
N GLU A 127 -6.76 -16.26 -4.78
CA GLU A 127 -7.42 -17.54 -5.11
C GLU A 127 -7.02 -18.65 -4.13
N GLY A 128 -6.96 -18.31 -2.84
CA GLY A 128 -6.51 -19.17 -1.76
C GLY A 128 -4.99 -19.45 -1.72
N LYS A 129 -4.20 -18.84 -2.61
CA LYS A 129 -2.74 -19.07 -2.68
C LYS A 129 -1.95 -18.31 -1.63
N ARG A 130 -2.56 -17.34 -0.94
CA ARG A 130 -1.85 -16.51 0.04
C ARG A 130 -2.73 -16.06 1.20
N LYS A 131 -2.23 -16.25 2.41
CA LYS A 131 -2.90 -15.86 3.65
C LYS A 131 -2.71 -14.38 3.98
N ILE A 132 -3.79 -13.74 4.43
CA ILE A 132 -3.75 -12.41 5.04
C ILE A 132 -3.23 -12.56 6.48
N THR A 133 -2.25 -11.75 6.85
CA THR A 133 -1.72 -11.71 8.22
C THR A 133 -2.41 -10.66 9.07
N HIS A 134 -2.60 -9.46 8.52
CA HIS A 134 -3.18 -8.33 9.21
C HIS A 134 -3.97 -7.44 8.24
N ILE A 135 -4.99 -6.78 8.76
CA ILE A 135 -5.66 -5.67 8.08
C ILE A 135 -5.63 -4.46 9.01
N LEU A 136 -5.26 -3.30 8.47
CA LEU A 136 -5.28 -2.04 9.21
C LEU A 136 -6.36 -1.10 8.65
N HIS A 137 -7.15 -0.54 9.54
CA HIS A 137 -8.17 0.47 9.26
C HIS A 137 -7.73 1.86 9.72
N PHE A 138 -8.13 2.88 8.97
CA PHE A 138 -7.96 4.27 9.36
C PHE A 138 -9.29 5.00 9.43
N ASP A 139 -9.56 5.58 10.60
CA ASP A 139 -10.72 6.43 10.81
C ASP A 139 -10.47 7.83 10.24
N PHE A 140 -11.00 8.08 9.04
CA PHE A 140 -10.89 9.37 8.35
C PHE A 140 -11.63 10.52 9.07
N ASP A 141 -12.54 10.23 9.99
CA ASP A 141 -13.20 11.29 10.76
C ASP A 141 -12.25 11.93 11.78
N LYS A 142 -11.16 11.24 12.16
CA LYS A 142 -10.07 11.82 12.96
C LYS A 142 -9.39 13.01 12.26
N LEU A 143 -9.41 13.06 10.92
CA LEU A 143 -8.79 14.15 10.16
C LEU A 143 -9.63 15.44 10.10
N ASN A 144 -10.95 15.33 10.35
CA ASN A 144 -11.87 16.46 10.26
C ASN A 144 -12.03 17.21 11.60
N LYS A 145 -11.29 16.81 12.64
CA LYS A 145 -11.40 17.36 14.00
C LYS A 145 -10.49 18.58 14.26
N ASN A 146 -9.85 19.13 13.23
CA ASN A 146 -8.99 20.32 13.31
C ASN A 146 -9.51 21.45 12.43
#